data_AF-A0A3C1A1T8-F1
#
_entry.id   AF-A0A3C1A1T8-F1
#
_cell.length_a   1.000
_cell.length_b   1.000
_cell.length_c   1.000
_cell.angle_alpha   90.00
_cell.angle_beta   90.00
_cell.angle_gamma   90.00
#
_symmetry.space_group_name_H-M   'P 1'
#
loop_
_entity.id
_entity.type
_entity.pdbx_description
1 polymer ?
#
loop_
_entity_poly.entity_id
_entity_poly.type
_entity_poly.pdbx_seq_one_letter_code
_entity_poly.pdbx_strand_id
1 'polypeptide(L)'
;MTGTVCEERGQVSVAGIMATLILILITAGLVDLYRLHEVRSWAYQAASDAALAGVGSGRDYAHFMATGMISLDEEVAMEAARERVQEEMAARGIRDYVVDIRVLADPEGGIVPGYPAVPRASQWNVSSWSESEPSVGVFLVIPVETYLFGLINGNQRIQVHVFAAAGVATT
;
A
#
# COMPACT_ATOMS: atom_id res chain seq x y z
N MET A 1 -21.05 38.10 49.57
CA MET A 1 -20.17 37.92 48.39
C MET A 1 -19.48 36.56 48.57
N THR A 2 -20.21 35.48 48.29
CA THR A 2 -19.84 34.08 48.66
C THR A 2 -20.33 33.11 47.58
N GLY A 3 -20.38 33.56 46.32
CA GLY A 3 -20.78 32.74 45.16
C GLY A 3 -19.62 32.32 44.26
N THR A 4 -18.50 33.04 44.27
CA THR A 4 -17.44 32.89 43.27
C THR A 4 -16.51 31.69 43.49
N VAL A 5 -16.23 31.30 44.73
CA VAL A 5 -15.24 30.25 45.03
C VAL A 5 -15.74 28.84 44.66
N CYS A 6 -17.05 28.58 44.75
CA CYS A 6 -17.62 27.29 44.33
C CYS A 6 -17.79 27.20 42.80
N GLU A 7 -18.14 28.32 42.16
CA GLU A 7 -18.24 28.44 40.69
C GLU A 7 -16.88 28.18 40.03
N GLU A 8 -15.81 28.79 40.54
CA GLU A 8 -14.44 28.63 40.02
C GLU A 8 -13.93 27.19 40.18
N ARG A 9 -14.22 26.51 41.29
CA ARG A 9 -13.82 25.11 41.50
C ARG A 9 -14.55 24.14 40.57
N GLY A 10 -15.85 24.37 40.33
CA GLY A 10 -16.64 23.62 39.35
C GLY A 10 -16.12 23.83 37.93
N GLN A 11 -15.85 25.09 37.56
CA GLN A 11 -15.34 25.45 36.24
C GLN A 11 -13.94 24.88 35.96
N VAL A 12 -13.04 24.87 36.95
CA VAL A 12 -11.71 24.24 36.82
C VAL A 12 -11.81 22.72 36.63
N SER A 13 -12.75 22.05 37.30
CA SER A 13 -12.97 20.61 37.12
C SER A 13 -13.49 20.25 35.72
N VAL A 14 -14.43 21.04 35.19
CA VAL A 14 -14.96 20.87 33.84
C VAL A 14 -13.88 21.15 32.79
N ALA A 15 -13.09 22.22 32.98
CA ALA A 15 -11.98 22.54 32.08
C ALA A 15 -10.93 21.41 32.03
N GLY A 16 -10.60 20.81 33.18
CA GLY A 16 -9.66 19.67 33.26
C GLY A 16 -10.19 18.42 32.54
N ILE A 17 -11.48 18.10 32.71
CA ILE A 17 -12.11 16.97 32.00
C ILE A 17 -12.10 17.23 30.49
N MET A 18 -12.49 18.43 30.06
CA MET A 18 -12.50 18.79 28.64
C MET A 18 -11.10 18.75 28.03
N ALA A 19 -10.09 19.28 28.71
CA ALA A 19 -8.70 19.19 28.26
C ALA A 19 -8.23 17.74 28.12
N THR A 20 -8.60 16.87 29.07
CA THR A 20 -8.27 15.44 29.02
C THR A 20 -8.94 14.75 27.83
N LEU A 21 -10.21 15.01 27.58
CA LEU A 21 -10.93 14.46 26.42
C LEU A 21 -10.31 14.91 25.09
N ILE A 22 -9.95 16.19 24.98
CA ILE A 22 -9.27 16.72 23.80
C ILE A 22 -7.94 16.00 23.58
N LEU A 23 -7.12 15.83 24.63
CA LEU A 23 -5.86 15.10 24.53
C LEU A 23 -6.06 13.65 24.08
N ILE A 24 -7.06 12.95 24.63
CA ILE A 24 -7.39 11.58 24.21
C ILE A 24 -7.74 11.53 22.72
N LEU A 25 -8.56 12.46 22.23
CA LEU A 25 -8.93 12.53 20.82
C LEU A 25 -7.69 12.80 19.93
N ILE A 26 -6.83 13.72 20.33
CA ILE A 26 -5.60 14.02 19.59
C ILE A 26 -4.69 12.78 19.54
N THR A 27 -4.48 12.12 20.67
CA THR A 27 -3.65 10.91 20.74
C THR A 27 -4.24 9.78 19.91
N ALA A 28 -5.55 9.54 19.98
CA ALA A 28 -6.21 8.51 19.18
C ALA A 28 -6.07 8.77 17.68
N GLY A 29 -6.25 10.03 17.25
CA GLY A 29 -6.04 10.42 15.85
C GLY A 29 -4.59 10.25 15.39
N LEU A 30 -3.62 10.54 16.26
CA LEU A 30 -2.21 10.32 15.96
C LEU A 30 -1.86 8.84 15.81
N VAL A 31 -2.43 7.97 16.66
CA VAL A 31 -2.26 6.51 16.56
C VAL A 31 -2.82 5.99 15.24
N ASP A 32 -4.00 6.45 14.83
CA ASP A 32 -4.60 6.04 13.55
C ASP A 32 -3.75 6.49 12.35
N LEU A 33 -3.26 7.74 12.38
CA LEU A 33 -2.38 8.26 11.35
C LEU A 33 -1.08 7.45 11.26
N TYR A 34 -0.47 7.12 12.40
CA TYR A 34 0.71 6.29 12.45
C TYR A 34 0.47 4.91 11.84
N ARG A 35 -0.64 4.25 12.19
CA ARG A 35 -1.02 2.94 11.62
C ARG A 35 -1.18 2.98 10.11
N LEU A 36 -1.85 4.02 9.59
CA LEU A 36 -2.01 4.19 8.15
C LEU A 36 -0.67 4.37 7.44
N HIS A 37 0.23 5.17 8.00
CA HIS A 37 1.57 5.36 7.45
C HIS A 37 2.40 4.08 7.51
N GLU A 38 2.39 3.38 8.64
CA GLU A 38 3.11 2.12 8.82
C GLU A 38 2.65 1.07 7.80
N VAL A 39 1.34 0.86 7.67
CA VAL A 39 0.78 -0.09 6.69
C VAL A 39 1.13 0.34 5.27
N ARG A 40 1.05 1.63 4.95
CA ARG A 40 1.40 2.12 3.61
C ARG A 40 2.87 1.88 3.28
N SER A 41 3.78 2.19 4.18
CA SER A 41 5.21 1.98 3.98
C SER A 41 5.53 0.49 3.81
N TRP A 42 4.99 -0.36 4.68
CA TRP A 42 5.14 -1.81 4.54
C TRP A 42 4.54 -2.33 3.24
N ALA A 43 3.35 -1.88 2.85
CA ALA A 43 2.67 -2.33 1.64
C ALA A 43 3.47 -2.00 0.37
N TYR A 44 4.14 -0.83 0.33
CA TYR A 44 5.06 -0.52 -0.77
C TYR A 44 6.24 -1.48 -0.83
N GLN A 45 6.82 -1.84 0.32
CA GLN A 45 7.89 -2.84 0.38
C GLN A 45 7.40 -4.20 -0.10
N ALA A 46 6.24 -4.65 0.39
CA ALA A 46 5.64 -5.92 -0.04
C ALA A 46 5.34 -5.95 -1.55
N ALA A 47 4.79 -4.87 -2.11
CA ALA A 47 4.55 -4.75 -3.55
C ALA A 47 5.87 -4.76 -4.36
N SER A 48 6.89 -4.07 -3.87
CA SER A 48 8.22 -4.03 -4.51
C SER A 48 8.90 -5.39 -4.48
N ASP A 49 8.87 -6.08 -3.34
CA ASP A 49 9.43 -7.42 -3.19
C ASP A 49 8.73 -8.42 -4.09
N ALA A 50 7.41 -8.33 -4.21
CA ALA A 50 6.65 -9.17 -5.11
C ALA A 50 6.97 -8.89 -6.58
N ALA A 51 7.09 -7.61 -6.97
CA ALA A 51 7.51 -7.25 -8.32
C ALA A 51 8.90 -7.80 -8.64
N LEU A 52 9.86 -7.68 -7.71
CA LEU A 52 11.21 -8.22 -7.84
C LEU A 52 11.23 -9.75 -7.91
N ALA A 53 10.39 -10.43 -7.13
CA ALA A 53 10.26 -11.89 -7.17
C ALA A 53 9.71 -12.37 -8.52
N GLY A 54 8.69 -11.68 -9.03
CA GLY A 54 8.11 -11.94 -10.36
C GLY A 54 9.14 -11.76 -11.47
N VAL A 55 9.83 -10.62 -11.48
CA VAL A 55 10.91 -10.34 -12.43
C VAL A 55 12.06 -11.35 -12.32
N GLY A 56 12.48 -11.69 -11.10
CA GLY A 56 13.61 -12.58 -10.87
C GLY A 56 13.35 -14.01 -11.33
N SER A 57 12.14 -14.51 -11.08
CA SER A 57 11.75 -15.88 -11.42
C SER A 57 11.24 -16.01 -12.86
N GLY A 58 10.59 -14.97 -13.37
CA GLY A 58 9.94 -14.97 -14.68
C GLY A 58 10.86 -14.71 -15.86
N ARG A 59 12.18 -14.65 -15.70
CA ARG A 59 13.10 -14.44 -16.84
C ARG A 59 13.01 -15.60 -17.83
N ASP A 60 12.63 -15.29 -19.07
CA ASP A 60 12.60 -16.27 -20.15
C ASP A 60 14.00 -16.45 -20.76
N TYR A 61 14.76 -17.36 -20.18
CA TYR A 61 16.09 -17.72 -20.68
C TYR A 61 16.04 -18.42 -22.04
N ALA A 62 14.94 -19.10 -22.39
CA ALA A 62 14.83 -19.79 -23.67
C ALA A 62 14.70 -18.76 -24.81
N HIS A 63 13.87 -17.73 -24.61
CA HIS A 63 13.78 -16.60 -25.53
C HIS A 63 15.12 -15.87 -25.64
N PHE A 64 15.77 -15.58 -24.50
CA PHE A 64 17.08 -14.93 -24.50
C PHE A 64 18.15 -15.71 -25.27
N MET A 65 18.21 -17.04 -25.12
CA MET A 65 19.17 -17.88 -25.85
C MET A 65 18.88 -17.92 -27.36
N ALA A 66 17.62 -17.71 -27.78
CA ALA A 66 17.21 -17.72 -29.17
C ALA A 66 17.37 -16.36 -29.87
N THR A 67 17.10 -15.25 -29.18
CA THR A 67 17.01 -13.91 -29.77
C THR A 67 18.08 -12.93 -29.26
N GLY A 68 18.73 -13.24 -28.13
CA GLY A 68 19.63 -12.33 -27.42
C GLY A 68 18.92 -11.23 -26.63
N MET A 69 17.58 -11.22 -26.61
CA MET A 69 16.78 -10.21 -25.92
C MET A 69 16.17 -10.80 -24.64
N ILE A 70 16.15 -10.02 -23.55
CA ILE A 70 15.50 -10.43 -22.31
C ILE A 70 13.99 -10.21 -22.48
N SER A 71 13.19 -11.23 -22.17
CA SER A 71 11.74 -11.16 -22.01
C SER A 71 11.33 -11.84 -20.71
N LEU A 72 10.07 -11.72 -20.34
CA LEU A 72 9.49 -12.47 -19.22
C LEU A 72 8.54 -13.56 -19.74
N ASP A 73 8.58 -14.71 -19.09
CA ASP A 73 7.47 -15.65 -19.09
C ASP A 73 6.38 -15.08 -18.16
N GLU A 74 5.28 -14.66 -18.75
CA GLU A 74 4.18 -13.99 -18.04
C GLU A 74 3.56 -14.88 -16.96
N GLU A 75 3.42 -16.18 -17.22
CA GLU A 75 2.81 -17.11 -16.27
C GLU A 75 3.71 -17.29 -15.04
N VAL A 76 5.01 -17.54 -15.27
CA VAL A 76 6.00 -17.70 -14.19
C VAL A 76 6.18 -16.41 -13.41
N ALA A 77 6.28 -15.27 -14.10
CA ALA A 77 6.41 -13.96 -13.46
C ALA A 77 5.21 -13.62 -12.57
N MET A 78 4.00 -13.86 -13.07
CA MET A 78 2.77 -13.58 -12.35
C MET A 78 2.62 -14.50 -11.12
N GLU A 79 2.92 -15.79 -11.26
CA GLU A 79 2.81 -16.74 -10.15
C GLU A 79 3.83 -16.44 -9.04
N ALA A 80 5.09 -16.18 -9.39
CA ALA A 80 6.11 -15.83 -8.41
C ALA A 80 5.79 -14.52 -7.65
N ALA A 81 5.26 -13.51 -8.35
CA ALA A 81 4.81 -12.29 -7.69
C ALA A 81 3.61 -12.56 -6.76
N ARG A 82 2.66 -13.40 -7.19
CA ARG A 82 1.48 -13.77 -6.40
C ARG A 82 1.86 -14.51 -5.13
N GLU A 83 2.75 -15.50 -5.23
CA GLU A 83 3.25 -16.26 -4.08
C GLU A 83 3.92 -15.34 -3.08
N ARG A 84 4.80 -14.44 -3.55
CA ARG A 84 5.48 -13.47 -2.68
C ARG A 84 4.51 -12.51 -1.97
N VAL A 85 3.46 -12.04 -2.65
CA VAL A 85 2.40 -11.25 -1.99
C VAL A 85 1.70 -12.08 -0.90
N GLN A 86 1.34 -13.33 -1.20
CA GLN A 86 0.66 -14.19 -0.23
C GLN A 86 1.51 -14.44 1.02
N GLU A 87 2.81 -14.67 0.86
CA GLU A 87 3.75 -14.81 1.97
C GLU A 87 3.80 -13.55 2.84
N GLU A 88 3.92 -12.37 2.24
CA GLU A 88 3.95 -11.09 2.96
C GLU A 88 2.64 -10.84 3.73
N MET A 89 1.50 -11.09 3.09
CA MET A 89 0.19 -10.95 3.73
C MET A 89 0.02 -11.94 4.89
N ALA A 90 0.43 -13.19 4.70
CA ALA A 90 0.39 -14.23 5.72
C ALA A 90 1.30 -13.91 6.91
N ALA A 91 2.53 -13.44 6.66
CA ALA A 91 3.49 -13.04 7.68
C ALA A 91 2.95 -11.90 8.56
N ARG A 92 2.17 -10.99 7.98
CA ARG A 92 1.52 -9.89 8.69
C ARG A 92 0.13 -10.23 9.25
N GLY A 93 -0.39 -11.42 8.95
CA GLY A 93 -1.72 -11.87 9.39
C GLY A 93 -2.89 -11.17 8.69
N ILE A 94 -2.67 -10.59 7.51
CA ILE A 94 -3.71 -9.92 6.72
C ILE A 94 -4.42 -10.96 5.85
N ARG A 95 -5.74 -11.07 6.01
CA ARG A 95 -6.57 -12.04 5.29
C ARG A 95 -7.40 -11.41 4.16
N ASP A 96 -7.81 -10.16 4.36
CA ASP A 96 -8.61 -9.42 3.40
C ASP A 96 -7.71 -8.43 2.68
N TYR A 97 -7.46 -8.63 1.39
CA TYR A 97 -6.75 -7.68 0.53
C TYR A 97 -7.13 -7.90 -0.93
N VAL A 98 -6.89 -6.89 -1.76
CA VAL A 98 -6.99 -7.02 -3.22
C VAL A 98 -5.59 -6.91 -3.79
N VAL A 99 -5.29 -7.77 -4.75
CA VAL A 99 -4.07 -7.75 -5.53
C VAL A 99 -4.42 -7.78 -7.02
N ASP A 100 -3.81 -6.89 -7.79
CA ASP A 100 -3.77 -6.93 -9.26
C ASP A 100 -2.30 -6.94 -9.66
N ILE A 101 -1.90 -7.91 -10.48
CA ILE A 101 -0.52 -8.09 -10.95
C ILE A 101 -0.58 -8.04 -12.46
N ARG A 102 0.28 -7.22 -13.06
CA ARG A 102 0.41 -7.07 -14.51
C ARG A 102 1.85 -7.28 -14.91
N VAL A 103 2.05 -7.96 -16.03
CA VAL A 103 3.37 -8.23 -16.59
C VAL A 103 3.44 -7.57 -17.96
N LEU A 104 4.52 -6.83 -18.19
CA LEU A 104 4.94 -6.41 -19.51
C LEU A 104 6.07 -7.36 -19.92
N ALA A 105 5.75 -8.37 -20.73
CA ALA A 105 6.68 -9.45 -21.06
C ALA A 105 7.67 -9.06 -22.17
N ASP A 106 7.28 -8.12 -23.03
CA ASP A 106 8.02 -7.76 -24.24
C ASP A 106 9.37 -7.09 -23.91
N PRO A 107 10.45 -7.43 -24.66
CA PRO A 107 11.77 -6.81 -24.50
C PRO A 107 11.81 -5.29 -24.60
N GLU A 108 10.88 -4.70 -25.35
CA GLU A 108 10.75 -3.25 -25.52
C GLU A 108 9.83 -2.61 -24.47
N GLY A 109 9.35 -3.40 -23.51
CA GLY A 109 8.37 -3.00 -22.52
C GLY A 109 6.98 -2.81 -23.12
N GLY A 110 6.23 -1.83 -22.62
CA GLY A 110 4.86 -1.59 -23.07
C GLY A 110 4.10 -0.65 -22.16
N ILE A 111 2.79 -0.60 -22.37
CA ILE A 111 1.88 0.26 -21.62
C ILE A 111 0.67 -0.56 -21.18
N VAL A 112 0.30 -0.42 -19.91
CA VAL A 112 -0.96 -0.91 -19.35
C VAL A 112 -1.86 0.29 -19.04
N PRO A 113 -2.84 0.61 -19.92
CA PRO A 113 -3.76 1.71 -19.69
C PRO A 113 -4.65 1.46 -18.48
N GLY A 114 -4.92 2.50 -17.69
CA GLY A 114 -5.81 2.38 -16.53
C GLY A 114 -5.17 1.65 -15.33
N TYR A 115 -3.86 1.38 -15.37
CA TYR A 115 -3.13 0.69 -14.31
C TYR A 115 -2.02 1.57 -13.73
N PRO A 116 -1.86 1.67 -12.40
CA PRO A 116 -2.76 1.13 -11.38
C PRO A 116 -4.16 1.77 -11.45
N ALA A 117 -5.17 1.06 -10.96
CA ALA A 117 -6.58 1.48 -11.06
C ALA A 117 -6.90 2.83 -10.39
N VAL A 118 -6.04 3.29 -9.48
CA VAL A 118 -6.16 4.61 -8.84
C VAL A 118 -4.85 5.41 -9.00
N PRO A 119 -4.90 6.66 -9.51
CA PRO A 119 -3.70 7.48 -9.72
C PRO A 119 -2.83 7.60 -8.47
N ARG A 120 -3.46 7.78 -7.31
CA ARG A 120 -2.80 7.98 -6.00
C ARG A 120 -1.97 6.78 -5.49
N ALA A 121 -2.15 5.60 -6.08
CA ALA A 121 -1.34 4.44 -5.75
C ALA A 121 0.04 4.51 -6.41
N SER A 122 0.11 5.12 -7.60
CA SER A 122 1.37 5.38 -8.30
C SER A 122 2.19 6.46 -7.61
N GLN A 123 3.51 6.39 -7.77
CA GLN A 123 4.44 7.38 -7.22
C GLN A 123 4.34 8.74 -7.92
N TRP A 124 3.86 8.77 -9.17
CA TRP A 124 3.79 9.97 -10.01
C TRP A 124 2.36 10.49 -10.26
N ASN A 125 1.37 9.91 -9.59
CA ASN A 125 -0.05 10.19 -9.78
C ASN A 125 -0.55 9.98 -11.24
N VAL A 126 -0.04 8.94 -11.90
CA VAL A 126 -0.39 8.54 -13.27
C VAL A 126 -1.30 7.31 -13.23
N SER A 127 -2.30 7.27 -14.11
CA SER A 127 -3.28 6.16 -14.22
C SER A 127 -2.96 5.18 -15.34
N SER A 128 -1.77 5.26 -15.93
CA SER A 128 -1.28 4.34 -16.95
C SER A 128 0.17 4.06 -16.62
N TRP A 129 0.51 2.79 -16.54
CA TRP A 129 1.85 2.34 -16.25
C TRP A 129 2.52 1.99 -17.57
N SER A 130 3.72 2.50 -17.76
CA SER A 130 4.52 2.29 -18.97
C SER A 130 5.96 2.03 -18.58
N GLU A 131 6.57 1.04 -19.19
CA GLU A 131 8.00 0.75 -19.05
C GLU A 131 8.60 0.53 -20.43
N SER A 132 9.90 0.77 -20.54
CA SER A 132 10.69 0.49 -21.75
C SER A 132 11.42 -0.85 -21.70
N GLU A 133 11.14 -1.66 -20.67
CA GLU A 133 11.78 -2.95 -20.42
C GLU A 133 10.75 -3.96 -19.89
N PRO A 134 11.04 -5.28 -20.01
CA PRO A 134 10.20 -6.29 -19.42
C PRO A 134 10.08 -6.09 -17.92
N SER A 135 8.86 -6.08 -17.41
CA SER A 135 8.58 -5.64 -16.05
C SER A 135 7.33 -6.26 -15.45
N VAL A 136 7.30 -6.29 -14.12
CA VAL A 136 6.15 -6.75 -13.32
C VAL A 136 5.68 -5.61 -12.44
N GLY A 137 4.40 -5.28 -12.53
CA GLY A 137 3.75 -4.25 -11.74
C GLY A 137 2.74 -4.87 -10.78
N VAL A 138 2.85 -4.52 -9.50
CA VAL A 138 2.01 -5.05 -8.42
C VAL A 138 1.21 -3.92 -7.79
N PHE A 139 -0.11 -4.03 -7.85
CA PHE A 139 -1.07 -3.13 -7.21
C PHE A 139 -1.74 -3.84 -6.03
N LEU A 140 -1.69 -3.23 -4.85
CA LEU A 140 -2.31 -3.76 -3.63
C LEU A 140 -3.33 -2.78 -3.06
N VAL A 141 -4.42 -3.34 -2.53
CA VAL A 141 -5.39 -2.62 -1.71
C VAL A 141 -5.51 -3.34 -0.37
N ILE A 142 -5.12 -2.65 0.70
CA ILE A 142 -5.10 -3.21 2.05
C ILE A 142 -6.09 -2.42 2.92
N PRO A 143 -7.08 -3.09 3.53
CA PRO A 143 -7.99 -2.46 4.46
C PRO A 143 -7.32 -2.31 5.83
N VAL A 144 -7.32 -1.09 6.37
CA VAL A 144 -6.73 -0.75 7.67
C VAL A 144 -7.82 -0.41 8.67
N GLU A 145 -7.76 -1.07 9.83
CA GLU A 145 -8.61 -0.78 10.97
C GLU A 145 -8.07 0.43 11.75
N THR A 146 -8.93 1.42 11.96
CA THR A 146 -8.63 2.66 12.69
C THR A 146 -9.63 2.84 13.81
N TYR A 147 -9.21 3.47 14.91
CA TYR A 147 -10.05 3.64 16.10
C TYR A 147 -10.88 4.91 16.04
N LEU A 148 -10.23 6.08 16.03
CA LEU A 148 -10.89 7.37 15.99
C LEU A 148 -11.51 7.64 14.62
N PHE A 149 -10.76 7.40 13.54
CA PHE A 149 -11.31 7.57 12.19
C PHE A 149 -12.42 6.56 11.92
N GLY A 150 -12.30 5.33 12.45
CA GLY A 150 -13.39 4.37 12.47
C GLY A 150 -14.63 4.94 13.15
N LEU A 151 -14.51 5.47 14.37
CA LEU A 151 -15.63 6.04 15.12
C LEU A 151 -16.35 7.17 14.37
N ILE A 152 -15.62 7.97 13.59
CA ILE A 152 -16.17 9.08 12.80
C ILE A 152 -16.75 8.61 11.45
N ASN A 153 -16.16 7.57 10.84
CA ASN A 153 -16.52 7.05 9.52
C ASN A 153 -17.42 5.80 9.58
N GLY A 154 -18.17 5.62 10.68
CA GLY A 154 -19.10 4.49 10.83
C GLY A 154 -18.41 3.11 10.88
N ASN A 155 -17.22 3.05 11.49
CA ASN A 155 -16.34 1.89 11.62
C ASN A 155 -15.92 1.25 10.28
N GLN A 156 -15.96 2.01 9.19
CA GLN A 156 -15.46 1.56 7.90
C GLN A 156 -13.93 1.49 7.91
N ARG A 157 -13.37 0.40 7.37
CA ARG A 157 -11.92 0.24 7.17
C ARG A 157 -11.43 1.23 6.11
N ILE A 158 -10.28 1.85 6.37
CA ILE A 158 -9.65 2.77 5.42
C ILE A 158 -8.81 1.95 4.45
N GLN A 159 -9.02 2.14 3.14
CA GLN A 159 -8.27 1.43 2.11
C GLN A 159 -6.96 2.16 1.80
N VAL A 160 -5.85 1.46 1.99
CA VAL A 160 -4.52 1.87 1.55
C VAL A 160 -4.27 1.25 0.19
N HIS A 161 -3.94 2.08 -0.80
CA HIS A 161 -3.62 1.63 -2.15
C HIS A 161 -2.15 1.92 -2.43
N VAL A 162 -1.44 0.91 -2.93
CA VAL A 162 -0.03 1.03 -3.29
C VAL A 162 0.22 0.37 -4.63
N PHE A 163 1.18 0.91 -5.36
CA PHE A 163 1.68 0.36 -6.61
C PHE A 163 3.20 0.37 -6.58
N ALA A 164 3.81 -0.73 -7.00
CA ALA A 164 5.24 -0.84 -7.26
C ALA A 164 5.47 -1.62 -8.54
N ALA A 165 6.56 -1.33 -9.24
CA ALA A 165 6.98 -2.06 -10.42
C ALA A 165 8.48 -2.33 -10.35
N ALA A 166 8.88 -3.44 -10.97
CA ALA A 166 10.28 -3.79 -11.18
C ALA A 166 10.46 -4.23 -12.63
N GLY A 167 11.61 -3.92 -13.23
CA GLY A 167 11.97 -4.36 -14.58
C GLY A 167 13.35 -5.03 -14.63
N VAL A 168 13.65 -5.68 -15.76
CA VAL A 168 14.98 -6.24 -16.02
C VAL A 168 15.75 -5.32 -16.95
N ALA A 169 16.77 -4.67 -16.41
CA ALA A 169 17.70 -3.88 -17.21
C ALA A 169 18.44 -4.75 -18.24
N THR A 170 18.39 -4.33 -19.50
CA THR A 170 19.15 -4.88 -20.62
C THR A 170 20.44 -4.05 -20.82
N THR A 171 21.46 -4.24 -19.98
CA THR A 171 22.80 -3.69 -20.24
C THR A 171 23.71 -4.67 -20.96
#